data_AF-A0ABD5BR66-F1
#
_entry.id   AF-A0ABD5BR66-F1
#
_cell.length_a   1.000
_cell.length_b   1.000
_cell.length_c   1.000
_cell.angle_alpha   90.00
_cell.angle_beta   90.00
_cell.angle_gamma   90.00
#
_symmetry.space_group_name_H-M   'P 1'
#
loop_
_entity.id
_entity.type
_entity.pdbx_description
1 polymer ?
#
loop_
_entity_poly.entity_id
_entity_poly.type
_entity_poly.pdbx_seq_one_letter_code
_entity_poly.pdbx_strand_id
1 'polypeptide(L)'
;LDAFASLQLNFSLSAGMGLAYLLSRRYQPRYAIVLTLATGLAIAALQGNIQLTQHAPAFAMPEFIAPHFSWPTLLGIGVPFFAVTMASQNAPGIATLQAAGYRVPTSPLIAWTALTALLLAPFGGFSVCIAAITAAICMGP
;
A
#
# COMPACT_ATOMS: atom_id res chain seq x y z
N LEU A 1 -8.16 15.83 6.88
CA LEU A 1 -9.45 16.44 6.49
C LEU A 1 -10.05 15.77 5.24
N ASP A 2 -9.23 15.14 4.39
CA ASP A 2 -9.68 14.48 3.15
C ASP A 2 -10.60 13.27 3.36
N ALA A 3 -10.53 12.59 4.51
CA ALA A 3 -11.45 11.50 4.84
C ALA A 3 -12.94 11.94 4.89
N PHE A 4 -13.21 13.21 5.18
CA PHE A 4 -14.57 13.75 5.12
C PHE A 4 -14.93 14.26 3.72
N ALA A 5 -13.94 14.61 2.89
CA ALA A 5 -14.17 14.97 1.49
C ALA A 5 -14.63 13.74 0.66
N SER A 6 -14.12 12.54 0.95
CA SER A 6 -14.59 11.31 0.29
C SER A 6 -16.03 10.90 0.70
N LEU A 7 -16.48 11.29 1.91
CA LEU A 7 -17.88 11.12 2.32
C LEU A 7 -18.83 12.03 1.52
N GLN A 8 -18.36 13.19 1.07
CA GLN A 8 -19.15 14.11 0.23
C GLN A 8 -19.27 13.61 -1.21
N LEU A 9 -18.24 12.92 -1.73
CA LEU A 9 -18.23 12.38 -3.10
C LEU A 9 -19.15 11.17 -3.25
N ASN A 10 -19.05 10.18 -2.35
CA ASN A 10 -19.87 8.96 -2.40
C ASN A 10 -20.15 8.47 -0.98
N PHE A 11 -21.17 9.05 -0.36
CA PHE A 11 -21.55 8.75 1.02
C PHE A 11 -21.81 7.26 1.26
N SER A 12 -22.59 6.62 0.39
CA SER A 12 -22.96 5.20 0.52
C SER A 12 -21.76 4.26 0.50
N LEU A 13 -20.78 4.52 -0.37
CA LEU A 13 -19.55 3.74 -0.47
C LEU A 13 -18.66 3.97 0.75
N SER A 14 -18.38 5.22 1.08
CA SER A 14 -17.49 5.59 2.20
C SER A 14 -18.06 5.15 3.55
N ALA A 15 -19.36 5.38 3.79
CA ALA A 15 -20.03 4.94 5.01
C ALA A 15 -20.16 3.41 5.08
N GLY A 16 -20.48 2.76 3.97
CA GLY A 16 -20.57 1.29 3.90
C GLY A 16 -19.24 0.61 4.22
N MET A 17 -18.14 1.09 3.62
CA MET A 17 -16.79 0.61 3.94
C MET A 17 -16.42 0.90 5.40
N GLY A 18 -16.72 2.09 5.92
CA GLY A 18 -16.45 2.44 7.32
C GLY A 18 -17.21 1.55 8.33
N LEU A 19 -18.49 1.30 8.10
CA LEU A 19 -19.31 0.41 8.93
C LEU A 19 -18.81 -1.03 8.85
N ALA A 20 -18.53 -1.53 7.65
CA ALA A 20 -17.98 -2.87 7.45
C ALA A 20 -16.65 -3.04 8.19
N TYR A 21 -15.77 -2.03 8.13
CA TYR A 21 -14.51 -2.04 8.87
C TYR A 21 -14.73 -2.10 10.38
N LEU A 22 -15.60 -1.24 10.94
CA LEU A 22 -15.85 -1.19 12.39
C LEU A 22 -16.45 -2.50 12.92
N LEU A 23 -17.45 -3.04 12.21
CA LEU A 23 -18.07 -4.31 12.56
C LEU A 23 -17.08 -5.47 12.45
N SER A 24 -16.34 -5.54 11.35
CA SER A 24 -15.35 -6.60 11.14
C SER A 24 -14.21 -6.51 12.15
N ARG A 25 -13.75 -5.31 12.51
CA ARG A 25 -12.76 -5.12 13.56
C ARG A 25 -13.25 -5.57 14.94
N ARG A 26 -14.56 -5.53 15.20
CA ARG A 26 -15.15 -5.99 16.47
C ARG A 26 -15.27 -7.51 16.57
N TYR A 27 -15.61 -8.19 15.47
CA TYR A 27 -15.92 -9.63 15.47
C TYR A 27 -14.81 -10.50 14.86
N GLN A 28 -14.15 -10.01 13.81
CA GLN A 28 -13.14 -10.76 13.03
C GLN A 28 -11.96 -9.83 12.63
N PRO A 29 -11.12 -9.38 13.58
CA PRO A 29 -10.06 -8.40 13.32
C PRO A 29 -9.11 -8.81 12.19
N ARG A 30 -8.85 -10.12 12.07
CA ARG A 30 -8.00 -10.72 11.03
C ARG A 30 -8.50 -10.44 9.60
N TYR A 31 -9.81 -10.31 9.38
CA TYR A 31 -10.40 -10.15 8.05
C TYR A 31 -10.94 -8.74 7.78
N ALA A 32 -10.77 -7.81 8.72
CA ALA A 32 -11.42 -6.49 8.64
C ALA A 32 -11.12 -5.72 7.35
N ILE A 33 -9.87 -5.74 6.89
CA ILE A 33 -9.46 -5.04 5.66
C ILE A 33 -10.08 -5.72 4.42
N VAL A 34 -10.03 -7.05 4.36
CA VAL A 34 -10.56 -7.84 3.22
C VAL A 34 -12.07 -7.67 3.09
N LEU A 35 -12.81 -7.75 4.20
CA LEU A 35 -14.26 -7.56 4.22
C LEU A 35 -14.66 -6.12 3.85
N THR A 36 -13.86 -5.14 4.28
CA THR A 36 -14.06 -3.73 3.89
C THR A 36 -13.90 -3.54 2.39
N LEU A 37 -12.84 -4.11 1.80
CA LEU A 37 -12.60 -4.08 0.35
C LEU A 37 -13.74 -4.76 -0.42
N ALA A 38 -14.15 -5.97 0.01
CA ALA A 38 -15.24 -6.72 -0.61
C ALA A 38 -16.56 -5.92 -0.58
N THR A 39 -16.84 -5.25 0.53
CA THR A 39 -18.02 -4.36 0.66
C THR A 39 -17.94 -3.17 -0.30
N GLY A 40 -16.77 -2.52 -0.39
CA GLY A 40 -16.56 -1.41 -1.31
C GLY A 40 -16.75 -1.83 -2.77
N LEU A 41 -16.20 -2.98 -3.17
CA LEU A 41 -16.39 -3.56 -4.50
C LEU A 41 -17.86 -3.90 -4.78
N ALA A 42 -18.56 -4.50 -3.82
CA ALA A 42 -19.98 -4.81 -3.96
C ALA A 42 -20.82 -3.55 -4.16
N ILE A 43 -20.58 -2.50 -3.36
CA ILE A 43 -21.29 -1.22 -3.50
C ILE A 43 -20.97 -0.56 -4.84
N ALA A 44 -19.70 -0.51 -5.24
CA ALA A 44 -19.29 0.04 -6.53
C ALA A 44 -19.91 -0.72 -7.71
N ALA A 45 -20.00 -2.04 -7.61
CA ALA A 45 -20.65 -2.89 -8.62
C ALA A 45 -22.14 -2.59 -8.72
N LEU A 46 -22.84 -2.50 -7.57
CA LEU A 46 -24.27 -2.18 -7.52
C LEU A 46 -24.58 -0.77 -8.04
N GLN A 47 -23.64 0.17 -7.92
CA GLN A 47 -23.74 1.51 -8.47
C GLN A 47 -23.42 1.60 -9.97
N GLY A 48 -22.95 0.51 -10.60
CA GLY A 48 -22.50 0.54 -11.99
C GLY A 48 -21.19 1.33 -12.20
N ASN A 49 -20.46 1.63 -11.12
CA ASN A 49 -19.21 2.39 -11.17
C ASN A 49 -17.99 1.53 -11.56
N ILE A 50 -18.18 0.23 -11.74
CA ILE A 50 -17.13 -0.68 -12.23
C ILE A 50 -17.20 -0.74 -13.75
N GLN A 51 -16.33 0.02 -14.40
CA GLN A 51 -16.13 -0.07 -15.84
C GLN A 51 -15.22 -1.24 -16.17
N LEU A 52 -15.81 -2.36 -16.59
CA LEU A 52 -15.06 -3.47 -17.16
C LEU A 52 -14.77 -3.16 -18.63
N THR A 53 -13.51 -2.80 -18.91
CA THR A 53 -13.09 -2.47 -20.27
C THR A 53 -13.25 -3.69 -21.19
N GLN A 54 -13.86 -3.49 -22.36
CA GLN A 54 -14.16 -4.55 -23.35
C GLN A 54 -12.92 -5.08 -24.10
N HIS A 55 -11.70 -4.78 -23.63
CA HIS A 55 -10.50 -5.27 -24.28
C HIS A 55 -10.28 -6.74 -23.92
N ALA A 56 -9.89 -7.55 -24.91
CA ALA A 56 -9.43 -8.90 -24.64
C ALA A 56 -8.28 -8.87 -23.61
N PRO A 57 -8.24 -9.81 -22.65
CA PRO A 57 -7.17 -9.87 -21.68
C PRO A 57 -5.83 -10.00 -22.43
N ALA A 58 -5.02 -8.96 -22.34
CA ALA A 58 -3.71 -8.88 -22.98
C ALA A 58 -2.61 -9.00 -21.92
N PHE A 59 -1.52 -9.67 -22.29
CA PHE A 59 -0.35 -9.73 -21.43
C PHE A 59 0.41 -8.39 -21.50
N ALA A 60 0.41 -7.63 -20.41
CA ALA A 60 1.13 -6.36 -20.33
C ALA A 60 2.60 -6.64 -19.98
N MET A 61 3.51 -6.23 -20.87
CA MET A 61 4.95 -6.25 -20.58
C MET A 61 5.37 -4.96 -19.87
N PRO A 62 6.34 -4.99 -18.95
CA PRO A 62 6.88 -3.78 -18.35
C PRO A 62 7.51 -2.89 -19.43
N GLU A 63 7.02 -1.67 -19.56
CA GLU A 63 7.61 -0.69 -20.47
C GLU A 63 8.80 0.00 -19.79
N PHE A 64 9.88 0.18 -20.55
CA PHE A 64 11.06 0.88 -20.06
C PHE A 64 10.85 2.40 -20.14
N ILE A 65 10.96 3.06 -19.00
CA ILE A 65 10.87 4.51 -18.81
C ILE A 65 12.27 5.03 -18.47
N ALA A 66 12.84 5.84 -19.36
CA ALA A 66 14.16 6.41 -19.14
C ALA A 66 14.17 7.32 -17.89
N PRO A 67 15.12 7.15 -16.95
CA PRO A 67 15.15 7.95 -15.74
C PRO A 67 15.57 9.39 -16.05
N HIS A 68 14.81 10.35 -15.53
CA HIS A 68 15.15 11.77 -15.60
C HIS A 68 15.49 12.30 -14.20
N PHE A 69 16.72 12.81 -14.04
CA PHE A 69 17.20 13.31 -12.75
C PHE A 69 16.97 14.82 -12.64
N SER A 70 16.29 15.23 -11.57
CA SER A 70 15.91 16.62 -11.31
C SER A 70 16.16 16.92 -9.83
N TRP A 71 17.04 17.89 -9.54
CA TRP A 71 17.31 18.32 -8.16
C TRP A 71 16.06 18.83 -7.44
N PRO A 72 15.20 19.68 -8.05
CA PRO A 72 13.96 20.10 -7.42
C PRO A 72 13.03 18.92 -7.08
N THR A 73 12.94 17.92 -7.95
CA THR A 73 12.08 16.74 -7.73
C THR A 73 12.65 15.83 -6.65
N LEU A 74 13.97 15.64 -6.63
CA LEU A 74 14.65 14.84 -5.61
C LEU A 74 14.46 15.44 -4.21
N LEU A 75 14.63 16.75 -4.07
CA LEU A 75 14.49 17.42 -2.78
C LEU A 75 13.03 17.67 -2.40
N GLY A 76 12.19 18.06 -3.37
CA GLY A 76 10.79 18.44 -3.13
C GLY A 76 9.83 17.25 -3.00
N ILE A 77 10.14 16.10 -3.60
CA ILE A 77 9.29 14.90 -3.57
C ILE A 77 10.07 13.70 -3.04
N GLY A 78 11.28 13.46 -3.54
CA GLY A 78 12.09 12.29 -3.17
C GLY A 78 12.40 12.21 -1.67
N VAL A 79 12.93 13.29 -1.07
CA VAL A 79 13.25 13.33 0.37
C VAL A 79 12.00 13.18 1.26
N PRO A 80 10.89 13.92 1.04
CA PRO A 80 9.64 13.71 1.77
C PRO A 80 9.11 12.28 1.63
N PHE A 81 9.11 11.73 0.42
CA PHE A 81 8.61 10.37 0.16
C PHE A 81 9.47 9.30 0.83
N PHE A 82 10.79 9.47 0.83
CA PHE A 82 11.71 8.62 1.58
C PHE A 82 11.41 8.68 3.08
N ALA A 83 11.25 9.87 3.66
CA ALA A 83 10.94 10.03 5.08
C ALA A 83 9.61 9.37 5.46
N VAL A 84 8.56 9.55 4.65
CA VAL A 84 7.26 8.91 4.85
C VAL A 84 7.38 7.40 4.77
N THR A 85 8.11 6.86 3.78
CA THR A 85 8.32 5.41 3.63
C THR A 85 9.08 4.82 4.83
N MET A 86 10.12 5.50 5.28
CA MET A 86 10.89 5.09 6.45
C MET A 86 10.05 5.09 7.73
N ALA A 87 9.29 6.16 7.95
CA ALA A 87 8.49 6.33 9.16
C ALA A 87 7.26 5.41 9.21
N SER A 88 6.57 5.22 8.08
CA SER A 88 5.30 4.48 8.03
C SER A 88 5.47 2.98 7.78
N GLN A 89 6.49 2.56 7.03
CA GLN A 89 6.65 1.16 6.62
C GLN A 89 7.90 0.52 7.24
N ASN A 90 9.08 1.07 6.99
CA ASN A 90 10.34 0.39 7.36
C ASN A 90 10.55 0.36 8.88
N ALA A 91 10.35 1.47 9.59
CA ALA A 91 10.53 1.52 11.03
C ALA A 91 9.51 0.63 11.78
N PRO A 92 8.19 0.69 11.48
CA PRO A 92 7.23 -0.24 12.07
C PRO A 92 7.51 -1.70 11.70
N GLY A 93 7.90 -1.98 10.45
CA GLY A 93 8.28 -3.34 10.02
C GLY A 93 9.45 -3.91 10.82
N ILE A 94 10.51 -3.12 11.01
CA ILE A 94 11.66 -3.51 11.84
C ILE A 94 11.22 -3.72 13.30
N ALA A 95 10.40 -2.82 13.84
CA ALA A 95 9.89 -2.95 15.21
C ALA A 95 9.07 -4.25 15.39
N THR A 96 8.25 -4.64 14.41
CA THR A 96 7.52 -5.92 14.46
C THR A 96 8.44 -7.13 14.44
N LEU A 97 9.50 -7.13 13.62
CA LEU A 97 10.51 -8.18 13.59
C LEU A 97 11.23 -8.30 14.94
N GLN A 98 11.63 -7.17 15.52
CA GLN A 98 12.30 -7.14 16.82
C GLN A 98 11.38 -7.60 17.95
N ALA A 99 10.10 -7.20 17.93
CA ALA A 99 9.11 -7.64 18.92
C ALA A 99 8.85 -9.15 18.87
N ALA A 100 8.96 -9.76 17.68
CA ALA A 100 8.89 -11.21 17.48
C ALA A 100 10.22 -11.94 17.80
N GLY A 101 11.25 -11.23 18.27
CA GLY A 101 12.55 -11.81 18.63
C GLY A 101 13.58 -11.90 17.49
N TYR A 102 13.23 -11.45 16.28
CA TYR A 102 14.16 -11.45 15.14
C TYR A 102 15.05 -10.20 15.15
N ARG A 103 16.31 -10.37 15.53
CA ARG A 103 17.34 -9.32 15.44
C ARG A 103 17.98 -9.34 14.05
N VAL A 104 17.39 -8.59 13.13
CA VAL A 104 17.90 -8.44 11.77
C VAL A 104 18.82 -7.22 11.64
N PRO A 105 19.90 -7.31 10.83
CA PRO A 105 20.72 -6.15 10.52
C PRO A 105 19.95 -5.19 9.62
N THR A 106 19.58 -4.02 10.14
CA THR A 106 18.69 -3.06 9.47
C THR A 106 19.29 -2.42 8.22
N SER A 107 20.59 -2.10 8.26
CA SER A 107 21.29 -1.46 7.14
C SER A 107 21.28 -2.32 5.86
N PRO A 108 21.69 -3.61 5.88
CA PRO A 108 21.57 -4.51 4.73
C PRO A 108 20.15 -4.67 4.21
N LEU A 109 19.14 -4.75 5.09
CA LEU A 109 17.73 -4.86 4.69
C LEU A 109 17.27 -3.63 3.91
N ILE A 110 17.55 -2.44 4.44
CA ILE A 110 17.18 -1.19 3.79
C ILE A 110 17.91 -1.06 2.45
N ALA A 111 19.22 -1.36 2.41
CA ALA A 111 20.02 -1.32 1.18
C ALA A 111 19.44 -2.25 0.10
N TRP A 112 19.00 -3.45 0.46
CA TRP A 112 18.41 -4.39 -0.49
C TRP A 112 17.07 -3.89 -1.04
N THR A 113 16.20 -3.35 -0.17
CA THR A 113 14.93 -2.75 -0.62
C THR A 113 15.17 -1.54 -1.52
N ALA A 114 16.15 -0.68 -1.21
CA ALA A 114 16.50 0.49 -2.00
C ALA A 114 17.08 0.11 -3.36
N LEU A 115 17.97 -0.88 -3.41
CA LEU A 115 18.53 -1.39 -4.67
C LEU A 115 17.43 -2.00 -5.55
N THR A 116 16.53 -2.77 -4.94
CA THR A 116 15.38 -3.35 -5.66
C THR A 116 14.47 -2.26 -6.21
N ALA A 117 14.16 -1.22 -5.43
CA ALA A 117 13.39 -0.07 -5.91
C ALA A 117 14.11 0.64 -7.07
N LEU A 118 15.42 0.87 -6.97
CA LEU A 118 16.20 1.52 -8.02
C LEU A 118 16.19 0.73 -9.33
N LEU A 119 16.31 -0.60 -9.26
CA LEU A 119 16.28 -1.47 -10.43
C LEU A 119 14.88 -1.55 -11.07
N LEU A 120 13.82 -1.46 -10.26
CA LEU A 120 12.44 -1.48 -10.75
C LEU A 120 11.92 -0.10 -11.19
N ALA A 121 12.58 0.99 -10.81
CA ALA A 121 12.16 2.35 -11.15
C ALA A 121 11.96 2.59 -12.65
N PRO A 122 12.85 2.14 -13.56
CA PRO A 122 12.64 2.27 -15.01
C PRO A 122 11.47 1.44 -15.54
N PHE A 123 10.94 0.49 -14.77
CA PHE A 123 9.81 -0.35 -15.15
C PHE A 123 8.51 0.06 -14.43
N GLY A 124 8.46 1.29 -13.90
CA GLY A 124 7.30 1.82 -13.17
C GLY A 124 7.26 1.47 -11.67
N GLY A 125 8.27 0.80 -11.14
CA GLY A 125 8.39 0.50 -9.71
C GLY A 125 8.71 1.75 -8.89
N PHE A 126 7.71 2.34 -8.25
CA PHE A 126 7.89 3.60 -7.52
C PHE A 126 8.49 3.45 -6.12
N SER A 127 8.29 2.30 -5.44
CA SER A 127 8.79 2.06 -4.09
C SER A 127 8.84 0.58 -3.74
N VAL A 128 9.86 0.19 -2.97
CA VAL A 128 9.99 -1.13 -2.35
C VAL A 128 10.34 -0.90 -0.88
N CYS A 129 9.60 -1.56 0.02
CA CYS A 129 9.76 -1.41 1.46
C CYS A 129 9.56 -2.75 2.17
N ILE A 130 9.84 -2.78 3.47
CA ILE A 130 9.60 -3.95 4.30
C ILE A 130 8.08 -4.18 4.39
N ALA A 131 7.62 -5.38 4.03
CA ALA A 131 6.22 -5.77 4.12
C ALA A 131 5.79 -6.04 5.58
N ALA A 132 5.75 -4.98 6.40
CA ALA A 132 5.49 -5.05 7.84
C ALA A 132 4.21 -5.83 8.21
N ILE A 133 3.14 -5.62 7.46
CA ILE A 133 1.85 -6.30 7.67
C ILE A 133 2.00 -7.81 7.41
N THR A 134 2.57 -8.19 6.28
CA THR A 134 2.80 -9.59 5.91
C THR A 134 3.75 -10.26 6.90
N ALA A 135 4.83 -9.57 7.29
CA ALA A 135 5.79 -10.04 8.28
C ALA A 135 5.09 -10.30 9.63
N ALA A 136 4.25 -9.38 10.10
CA ALA A 136 3.48 -9.55 11.33
C ALA A 136 2.48 -10.73 11.25
N ILE A 137 1.85 -10.97 10.10
CA ILE A 137 0.98 -12.14 9.89
C ILE A 137 1.79 -13.43 9.98
N CYS A 138 2.96 -13.50 9.35
CA CYS A 138 3.82 -14.69 9.37
C CYS A 138 4.47 -14.96 10.75
N MET A 139 4.62 -13.93 11.58
CA MET A 139 5.20 -14.03 12.93
C MET A 139 4.16 -14.16 14.04
N GLY A 140 2.89 -13.95 13.73
CA GLY A 140 1.78 -14.21 14.66
C GLY A 140 1.41 -15.70 14.70
N PRO A 141 0.74 -16.16 15.76
CA PRO A 141 0.21 -17.52 15.85
C PRO A 141 -0.95 -17.80 14.89
#